data_AF-A0A919IU22-F1
#
_entry.id   AF-A0A919IU22-F1
#
_cell.length_a   1.000
_cell.length_b   1.000
_cell.length_c   1.000
_cell.angle_alpha   90.00
_cell.angle_beta   90.00
_cell.angle_gamma   90.00
#
_symmetry.space_group_name_H-M   'P 1'
#
loop_
_entity.id
_entity.type
_entity.pdbx_description
1 polymer ?
#
loop_
_entity_poly.entity_id
_entity_poly.type
_entity_poly.pdbx_seq_one_letter_code
_entity_poly.pdbx_strand_id
1 'polypeptide(L)'
;MTVPSFAEVNRIGSAAVMRDLVRRADLPDDSQWWSAVISVGQAGLAGAESGEFDAEEWASVLVESLDAAARRPSVGLNGTVLRRTMACAAAMHYFGERAGDPVRDPELVFGHLAESLGGHPQAYLDRYRETLTWALTEFQRVRAGAGDRPRLASARAWLDSTRAALVTMCAEVRPRLPAEHAATDWCAALPRIETIREAAR
;
A
#
# COMPACT_ATOMS: atom_id res chain seq x y z
N MET A 1 7.09 -28.37 6.75
CA MET A 1 6.44 -28.27 5.41
C MET A 1 7.20 -27.25 4.60
N THR A 2 7.46 -27.52 3.33
CA THR A 2 8.11 -26.56 2.42
C THR A 2 7.22 -25.35 2.15
N VAL A 3 7.82 -24.20 1.86
CA VAL A 3 7.10 -23.01 1.37
C VAL A 3 6.65 -23.30 -0.07
N PRO A 4 5.37 -23.04 -0.44
CA PRO A 4 4.90 -23.24 -1.82
C PRO A 4 5.64 -22.32 -2.80
N SER A 5 5.92 -22.81 -3.98
CA SER A 5 6.47 -22.04 -5.10
C SER A 5 5.48 -21.01 -5.65
N PHE A 6 5.98 -20.07 -6.45
CA PHE A 6 5.15 -19.07 -7.16
C PHE A 6 3.95 -19.71 -7.90
N ALA A 7 4.18 -20.80 -8.63
CA ALA A 7 3.14 -21.48 -9.39
C ALA A 7 2.13 -22.22 -8.50
N GLU A 8 2.52 -22.64 -7.30
CA GLU A 8 1.62 -23.24 -6.31
C GLU A 8 0.76 -22.17 -5.62
N VAL A 9 1.34 -21.01 -5.29
CA VAL A 9 0.61 -19.86 -4.74
C VAL A 9 -0.50 -19.41 -5.71
N ASN A 10 -0.20 -19.28 -7.01
CA ASN A 10 -1.17 -18.88 -8.02
C ASN A 10 -2.35 -19.86 -8.20
N ARG A 11 -2.25 -21.08 -7.66
CA ARG A 11 -3.33 -22.09 -7.71
C ARG A 11 -4.20 -22.11 -6.45
N ILE A 12 -3.90 -21.28 -5.46
CA ILE A 12 -4.71 -21.19 -4.24
C ILE A 12 -6.02 -20.47 -4.57
N GLY A 13 -7.12 -21.22 -4.60
CA GLY A 13 -8.48 -20.71 -4.85
C GLY A 13 -9.33 -20.56 -3.58
N SER A 14 -8.72 -20.44 -2.40
CA SER A 14 -9.43 -20.28 -1.13
C SER A 14 -8.77 -19.23 -0.26
N ALA A 15 -9.56 -18.26 0.21
CA ALA A 15 -9.13 -17.23 1.13
C ALA A 15 -8.57 -17.83 2.44
N ALA A 16 -9.22 -18.86 2.99
CA ALA A 16 -8.77 -19.54 4.20
C ALA A 16 -7.36 -20.16 4.04
N VAL A 17 -7.12 -20.85 2.92
CA VAL A 17 -5.82 -21.47 2.63
C VAL A 17 -4.73 -20.40 2.45
N MET A 18 -5.04 -19.31 1.75
CA MET A 18 -4.10 -18.19 1.61
C MET A 18 -3.82 -17.52 2.95
N ARG A 19 -4.84 -17.34 3.80
CA ARG A 19 -4.70 -16.78 5.15
C ARG A 19 -3.74 -17.60 6.01
N ASP A 20 -3.92 -18.92 6.03
CA ASP A 20 -3.06 -19.82 6.77
C ASP A 20 -1.61 -19.79 6.24
N LEU A 21 -1.46 -19.67 4.93
CA LEU A 21 -0.15 -19.50 4.30
C LEU A 21 0.55 -18.21 4.76
N VAL A 22 -0.10 -17.04 4.65
CA VAL A 22 0.53 -15.73 4.95
C VAL A 22 0.81 -15.49 6.43
N ARG A 23 0.26 -16.32 7.32
CA ARG A 23 0.54 -16.32 8.77
C ARG A 23 1.74 -17.17 9.18
N ARG A 24 2.31 -17.95 8.26
CA ARG A 24 3.47 -18.78 8.56
C ARG A 24 4.70 -17.95 8.93
N ALA A 25 5.52 -18.46 9.84
CA ALA A 25 6.75 -17.80 10.26
C ALA A 25 7.89 -17.95 9.22
N ASP A 26 7.85 -19.00 8.40
CA ASP A 26 8.92 -19.38 7.47
C ASP A 26 8.75 -18.80 6.06
N LEU A 27 7.98 -17.73 5.91
CA LEU A 27 7.72 -17.09 4.61
C LEU A 27 8.98 -16.43 4.01
N PRO A 28 9.13 -16.51 2.67
CA PRO A 28 10.31 -16.03 1.97
C PRO A 28 10.34 -14.49 1.91
N ASP A 29 11.54 -13.93 1.86
CA ASP A 29 11.77 -12.53 1.50
C ASP A 29 12.02 -12.42 -0.02
N ASP A 30 10.99 -12.74 -0.81
CA ASP A 30 11.04 -12.78 -2.27
C ASP A 30 9.89 -11.95 -2.88
N SER A 31 10.23 -10.96 -3.68
CA SER A 31 9.26 -10.01 -4.26
C SER A 31 8.35 -10.63 -5.33
N GLN A 32 8.80 -11.66 -6.04
CA GLN A 32 7.97 -12.38 -7.02
C GLN A 32 6.95 -13.25 -6.30
N TRP A 33 7.38 -13.93 -5.23
CA TRP A 33 6.50 -14.73 -4.39
C TRP A 33 5.39 -13.88 -3.78
N TRP A 34 5.73 -12.72 -3.19
CA TRP A 34 4.74 -11.79 -2.65
C TRP A 34 3.85 -11.17 -3.72
N SER A 35 4.37 -10.93 -4.94
CA SER A 35 3.53 -10.50 -6.06
C SER A 35 2.47 -11.55 -6.41
N ALA A 36 2.77 -12.84 -6.39
CA ALA A 36 1.76 -13.88 -6.61
C ALA A 36 0.66 -13.84 -5.54
N VAL A 37 1.03 -13.77 -4.27
CA VAL A 37 0.06 -13.68 -3.16
C VAL A 37 -0.87 -12.48 -3.34
N ILE A 38 -0.29 -11.30 -3.61
CA ILE A 38 -1.04 -10.06 -3.80
C ILE A 38 -1.95 -10.18 -5.03
N SER A 39 -1.47 -10.72 -6.15
CA SER A 39 -2.28 -10.89 -7.36
C SER A 39 -3.45 -11.84 -7.16
N VAL A 40 -3.26 -12.96 -6.46
CA VAL A 40 -4.35 -13.88 -6.12
C VAL A 40 -5.38 -13.19 -5.23
N GLY A 41 -4.93 -12.48 -4.18
CA GLY A 41 -5.84 -11.74 -3.29
C GLY A 41 -6.61 -10.63 -4.02
N GLN A 42 -5.97 -9.92 -4.95
CA GLN A 42 -6.61 -8.92 -5.79
C GLN A 42 -7.66 -9.54 -6.72
N ALA A 43 -7.36 -10.67 -7.34
CA ALA A 43 -8.32 -11.38 -8.18
C ALA A 43 -9.53 -11.89 -7.37
N GLY A 44 -9.30 -12.46 -6.18
CA GLY A 44 -10.38 -12.90 -5.29
C GLY A 44 -11.25 -11.73 -4.80
N LEU A 45 -10.67 -10.58 -4.50
CA LEU A 45 -11.45 -9.36 -4.19
C LEU A 45 -12.28 -8.89 -5.39
N ALA A 46 -11.70 -8.91 -6.60
CA ALA A 46 -12.40 -8.53 -7.83
C ALA A 46 -13.58 -9.46 -8.16
N GLY A 47 -13.57 -10.70 -7.65
CA GLY A 47 -14.71 -11.62 -7.72
C GLY A 47 -16.02 -11.05 -7.17
N ALA A 48 -15.95 -10.03 -6.29
CA ALA A 48 -17.12 -9.29 -5.82
C ALA A 48 -17.98 -8.71 -6.96
N GLU A 49 -17.35 -8.26 -8.05
CA GLU A 49 -18.05 -7.72 -9.22
C GLU A 49 -18.91 -8.78 -9.92
N SER A 50 -18.55 -10.05 -9.76
CA SER A 50 -19.26 -11.21 -10.30
C SER A 50 -20.14 -11.91 -9.26
N GLY A 51 -20.25 -11.37 -8.04
CA GLY A 51 -21.05 -11.95 -6.97
C GLY A 51 -20.45 -13.20 -6.32
N GLU A 52 -19.13 -13.37 -6.37
CA GLU A 52 -18.45 -14.48 -5.68
C GLU A 52 -18.63 -14.38 -4.16
N PHE A 53 -19.00 -15.50 -3.53
CA PHE A 53 -19.45 -15.51 -2.14
C PHE A 53 -18.31 -15.28 -1.11
N ASP A 54 -17.06 -15.54 -1.48
CA ASP A 54 -15.89 -15.44 -0.62
C ASP A 54 -15.07 -14.15 -0.86
N ALA A 55 -15.54 -13.25 -1.73
CA ALA A 55 -14.82 -12.02 -2.06
C ALA A 55 -14.57 -11.10 -0.84
N GLU A 56 -15.50 -11.08 0.13
CA GLU A 56 -15.32 -10.36 1.40
C GLU A 56 -14.18 -10.96 2.24
N GLU A 57 -14.04 -12.29 2.24
CA GLU A 57 -12.91 -12.94 2.92
C GLU A 57 -11.58 -12.61 2.25
N TRP A 58 -11.58 -12.56 0.91
CA TRP A 58 -10.42 -12.16 0.13
C TRP A 58 -9.96 -10.73 0.39
N ALA A 59 -10.88 -9.79 0.65
CA ALA A 59 -10.53 -8.43 1.06
C ALA A 59 -9.64 -8.44 2.32
N SER A 60 -10.04 -9.22 3.32
CA SER A 60 -9.29 -9.36 4.58
C SER A 60 -7.94 -10.04 4.38
N VAL A 61 -7.90 -11.10 3.57
CA VAL A 61 -6.65 -11.81 3.26
C VAL A 61 -5.69 -10.94 2.46
N LEU A 62 -6.18 -10.16 1.51
CA LEU A 62 -5.36 -9.27 0.71
C LEU A 62 -4.73 -8.18 1.58
N VAL A 63 -5.49 -7.54 2.47
CA VAL A 63 -4.95 -6.54 3.41
C VAL A 63 -3.92 -7.18 4.34
N GLU A 64 -4.21 -8.35 4.91
CA GLU A 64 -3.26 -9.07 5.77
C GLU A 64 -1.97 -9.44 5.01
N SER A 65 -2.10 -9.87 3.75
CA SER A 65 -0.97 -10.19 2.87
C SER A 65 -0.11 -8.96 2.58
N LEU A 66 -0.74 -7.82 2.35
CA LEU A 66 -0.04 -6.55 2.10
C LEU A 66 0.68 -6.06 3.37
N ASP A 67 0.07 -6.20 4.54
CA ASP A 67 0.69 -5.88 5.82
C ASP A 67 1.89 -6.80 6.11
N ALA A 68 1.78 -8.09 5.77
CA ALA A 68 2.87 -9.04 5.89
C ALA A 68 4.02 -8.74 4.91
N ALA A 69 3.70 -8.41 3.65
CA ALA A 69 4.68 -8.04 2.63
C ALA A 69 5.38 -6.71 2.96
N ALA A 70 4.68 -5.74 3.55
CA ALA A 70 5.25 -4.44 3.92
C ALA A 70 6.41 -4.55 4.92
N ARG A 71 6.40 -5.60 5.76
CA ARG A 71 7.45 -5.91 6.74
C ARG A 71 8.70 -6.56 6.12
N ARG A 72 8.69 -6.86 4.82
CA ARG A 72 9.76 -7.58 4.12
C ARG A 72 10.65 -6.61 3.33
N PRO A 73 11.99 -6.67 3.50
CA PRO A 73 12.92 -5.79 2.77
C PRO A 73 12.77 -5.83 1.24
N SER A 74 12.46 -6.99 0.67
CA SER A 74 12.32 -7.15 -0.80
C SER A 74 11.08 -6.47 -1.39
N VAL A 75 10.07 -6.14 -0.58
CA VAL A 75 8.81 -5.54 -1.03
C VAL A 75 8.60 -4.15 -0.42
N GLY A 76 8.64 -4.07 0.91
CA GLY A 76 8.55 -2.84 1.68
C GLY A 76 7.22 -2.08 1.54
N LEU A 77 7.20 -0.91 2.17
CA LEU A 77 6.04 -0.01 2.16
C LEU A 77 5.70 0.51 0.76
N ASN A 78 6.73 0.84 -0.03
CA ASN A 78 6.59 1.38 -1.39
C ASN A 78 5.90 0.38 -2.35
N GLY A 79 6.00 -0.92 -2.10
CA GLY A 79 5.32 -1.95 -2.88
C GLY A 79 3.87 -2.23 -2.45
N THR A 80 3.42 -1.71 -1.31
CA THR A 80 2.21 -2.20 -0.62
C THR A 80 1.20 -1.10 -0.27
N VAL A 81 1.65 0.10 0.13
CA VAL A 81 0.80 1.15 0.72
C VAL A 81 -0.38 1.57 -0.16
N LEU A 82 -0.15 1.77 -1.46
CA LEU A 82 -1.20 2.11 -2.42
C LEU A 82 -2.20 0.96 -2.58
N ARG A 83 -1.70 -0.26 -2.81
CA ARG A 83 -2.54 -1.45 -3.01
C ARG A 83 -3.40 -1.73 -1.79
N ARG A 84 -2.86 -1.52 -0.59
CA ARG A 84 -3.60 -1.66 0.66
C ARG A 84 -4.72 -0.65 0.76
N THR A 85 -4.43 0.62 0.49
CA THR A 85 -5.44 1.69 0.48
C THR A 85 -6.55 1.41 -0.53
N MET A 86 -6.20 0.94 -1.73
CA MET A 86 -7.17 0.54 -2.76
C MET A 86 -8.00 -0.67 -2.34
N ALA A 87 -7.39 -1.69 -1.71
CA ALA A 87 -8.11 -2.87 -1.23
C ALA A 87 -9.14 -2.51 -0.15
N CYS A 88 -8.79 -1.65 0.81
CA CYS A 88 -9.73 -1.15 1.81
C CYS A 88 -10.86 -0.32 1.16
N ALA A 89 -10.53 0.59 0.23
CA ALA A 89 -11.52 1.37 -0.48
C ALA A 89 -12.51 0.50 -1.27
N ALA A 90 -12.00 -0.51 -1.99
CA ALA A 90 -12.81 -1.49 -2.70
C ALA A 90 -13.67 -2.32 -1.74
N ALA A 91 -13.13 -2.76 -0.60
CA ALA A 91 -13.89 -3.52 0.39
C ALA A 91 -15.04 -2.70 0.98
N MET A 92 -14.81 -1.42 1.31
CA MET A 92 -15.89 -0.51 1.74
C MET A 92 -16.92 -0.28 0.64
N HIS A 93 -16.49 -0.24 -0.64
CA HIS A 93 -17.39 -0.08 -1.77
C HIS A 93 -18.28 -1.30 -2.00
N TYR A 94 -17.71 -2.52 -2.02
CA TYR A 94 -18.45 -3.74 -2.33
C TYR A 94 -19.26 -4.26 -1.13
N PHE A 95 -18.74 -4.13 0.09
CA PHE A 95 -19.30 -4.80 1.27
C PHE A 95 -19.79 -3.83 2.36
N GLY A 96 -19.75 -2.52 2.10
CA GLY A 96 -20.13 -1.49 3.06
C GLY A 96 -19.11 -1.26 4.17
N GLU A 97 -19.36 -0.23 4.98
CA GLU A 97 -18.53 0.14 6.13
C GLU A 97 -18.91 -0.70 7.35
N ARG A 98 -17.92 -1.02 8.19
CA ARG A 98 -18.13 -1.77 9.43
C ARG A 98 -17.21 -1.26 10.53
N ALA A 99 -17.79 -0.63 11.55
CA ALA A 99 -17.03 -0.15 12.71
C ALA A 99 -16.26 -1.30 13.39
N GLY A 100 -15.00 -1.04 13.73
CA GLY A 100 -14.07 -2.00 14.32
C GLY A 100 -13.45 -3.00 13.34
N ASP A 101 -13.84 -3.00 12.06
CA ASP A 101 -13.24 -3.85 11.03
C ASP A 101 -11.99 -3.17 10.45
N PRO A 102 -10.78 -3.75 10.59
CA PRO A 102 -9.54 -3.11 10.14
C PRO A 102 -9.45 -2.90 8.61
N VAL A 103 -10.36 -3.50 7.83
CA VAL A 103 -10.41 -3.41 6.37
C VAL A 103 -11.44 -2.38 5.90
N ARG A 104 -12.53 -2.21 6.65
CA ARG A 104 -13.74 -1.48 6.22
C ARG A 104 -14.19 -0.38 7.19
N ASP A 105 -13.49 -0.19 8.30
CA ASP A 105 -13.68 0.96 9.16
C ASP A 105 -12.84 2.13 8.61
N PRO A 106 -13.47 3.22 8.13
CA PRO A 106 -12.74 4.37 7.61
C PRO A 106 -11.74 4.97 8.60
N GLU A 107 -12.03 4.94 9.91
CA GLU A 107 -11.13 5.48 10.94
C GLU A 107 -9.86 4.62 11.06
N LEU A 108 -10.01 3.30 11.11
CA LEU A 108 -8.88 2.37 11.21
C LEU A 108 -8.05 2.35 9.91
N VAL A 109 -8.71 2.42 8.75
CA VAL A 109 -8.04 2.48 7.44
C VAL A 109 -7.23 3.77 7.32
N PHE A 110 -7.80 4.91 7.70
CA PHE A 110 -7.08 6.18 7.77
C PHE A 110 -5.91 6.12 8.74
N GLY A 111 -6.13 5.65 9.97
CA GLY A 111 -5.12 5.58 11.03
C GLY A 111 -3.90 4.78 10.57
N HIS A 112 -4.12 3.63 9.95
CA HIS A 112 -3.05 2.80 9.40
C HIS A 112 -2.23 3.53 8.32
N LEU A 113 -2.89 4.24 7.39
CA LEU A 113 -2.16 5.00 6.38
C LEU A 113 -1.38 6.16 7.00
N ALA A 114 -2.00 6.90 7.92
CA ALA A 114 -1.34 8.01 8.60
C ALA A 114 -0.07 7.55 9.32
N GLU A 115 -0.14 6.46 10.09
CA GLU A 115 1.02 5.84 10.74
C GLU A 115 2.10 5.41 9.73
N SER A 116 1.69 4.76 8.64
CA SER A 116 2.58 4.32 7.56
C SER A 116 3.34 5.48 6.90
N LEU A 117 2.72 6.66 6.85
CA LEU A 117 3.29 7.89 6.31
C LEU A 117 4.06 8.72 7.35
N GLY A 118 4.20 8.24 8.59
CA GLY A 118 4.96 8.91 9.65
C GLY A 118 4.11 9.64 10.69
N GLY A 119 2.82 9.32 10.78
CA GLY A 119 1.88 9.77 11.82
C GLY A 119 1.35 11.19 11.65
N HIS A 120 2.07 12.08 10.96
CA HIS A 120 1.69 13.48 10.80
C HIS A 120 1.98 14.02 9.38
N PRO A 121 1.08 14.84 8.79
CA PRO A 121 1.27 15.37 7.43
C PRO A 121 2.59 16.12 7.25
N GLN A 122 3.01 16.91 8.25
CA GLN A 122 4.27 17.65 8.19
C GLN A 122 5.49 16.71 8.15
N ALA A 123 5.50 15.65 8.96
CA ALA A 123 6.58 14.66 8.96
C ALA A 123 6.67 13.94 7.62
N TYR A 124 5.52 13.61 7.02
CA TYR A 124 5.45 13.07 5.67
C TYR A 124 6.03 14.02 4.63
N LEU A 125 5.65 15.31 4.66
CA LEU A 125 6.13 16.33 3.72
C LEU A 125 7.64 16.56 3.82
N ASP A 126 8.18 16.56 5.04
CA ASP A 126 9.62 16.73 5.26
C ASP A 126 10.41 15.54 4.71
N ARG A 127 9.97 14.32 5.02
CA ARG A 127 10.54 13.10 4.41
C ARG A 127 10.40 13.08 2.89
N TYR A 128 9.27 13.55 2.36
CA TYR A 128 9.05 13.63 0.92
C TYR A 128 10.04 14.58 0.25
N ARG A 129 10.27 15.76 0.84
CA ARG A 129 11.25 16.74 0.35
C ARG A 129 12.66 16.15 0.37
N GLU A 130 13.08 15.58 1.50
CA GLU A 130 14.40 14.96 1.64
C GLU A 130 14.63 13.84 0.62
N THR A 131 13.62 12.96 0.45
CA THR A 131 13.69 11.85 -0.50
C THR A 131 13.78 12.34 -1.94
N LEU A 132 13.02 13.38 -2.30
CA LEU A 132 13.06 13.98 -3.64
C LEU A 132 14.41 14.64 -3.91
N THR A 133 14.92 15.45 -2.98
CA THR A 133 16.24 16.09 -3.11
C THR A 133 17.33 15.06 -3.30
N TRP A 134 17.35 14.02 -2.46
CA TRP A 134 18.31 12.93 -2.58
C TRP A 134 18.18 12.22 -3.93
N ALA A 135 16.97 11.86 -4.36
CA ALA A 135 16.74 11.15 -5.62
C ALA A 135 17.20 11.95 -6.84
N LEU A 136 17.01 13.27 -6.84
CA LEU A 136 17.49 14.15 -7.91
C LEU A 136 19.02 14.20 -7.98
N THR A 137 19.69 14.35 -6.83
CA THR A 137 21.15 14.28 -6.77
C THR A 137 21.67 12.91 -7.23
N GLU A 138 21.06 11.83 -6.76
CA GLU A 138 21.46 10.47 -7.10
C GLU A 138 21.21 10.16 -8.58
N PHE A 139 20.15 10.69 -9.17
CA PHE A 139 19.89 10.60 -10.61
C PHE A 139 21.03 11.20 -11.44
N GLN A 140 21.57 12.35 -11.06
CA GLN A 140 22.72 12.95 -11.75
C GLN A 140 23.97 12.06 -11.63
N ARG A 141 24.19 11.47 -10.45
CA ARG A 141 25.31 10.52 -10.25
C ARG A 141 25.14 9.25 -11.09
N VAL A 142 23.93 8.70 -11.17
CA VAL A 142 23.61 7.56 -12.02
C VAL A 142 23.85 7.88 -13.50
N ARG A 143 23.44 9.08 -13.96
CA ARG A 143 23.71 9.54 -15.33
C ARG A 143 25.20 9.69 -15.62
N ALA A 144 25.99 10.09 -14.62
CA ALA A 144 27.45 10.15 -14.70
C ALA A 144 28.15 8.78 -14.50
N GLY A 145 27.40 7.69 -14.29
CA GLY A 145 27.95 6.34 -14.12
C GLY A 145 28.45 5.98 -12.71
N ALA A 146 28.16 6.81 -11.70
CA ALA A 146 28.72 6.68 -10.34
C ALA A 146 27.65 6.65 -9.23
N GLY A 147 26.42 6.25 -9.55
CA GLY A 147 25.28 6.25 -8.62
C GLY A 147 24.62 4.88 -8.40
N ASP A 148 23.80 4.80 -7.36
CA ASP A 148 23.06 3.63 -6.89
C ASP A 148 21.68 3.55 -7.57
N ARG A 149 21.62 2.79 -8.67
CA ARG A 149 20.37 2.58 -9.44
C ARG A 149 19.27 1.92 -8.62
N PRO A 150 19.52 0.81 -7.88
CA PRO A 150 18.49 0.19 -7.03
C PRO A 150 17.89 1.15 -6.01
N ARG A 151 18.72 1.89 -5.28
CA ARG A 151 18.23 2.82 -4.25
C ARG A 151 17.47 3.99 -4.87
N LEU A 152 17.91 4.50 -6.03
CA LEU A 152 17.18 5.52 -6.78
C LEU A 152 15.79 5.03 -7.21
N ALA A 153 15.71 3.80 -7.74
CA ALA A 153 14.43 3.19 -8.11
C ALA A 153 13.50 3.03 -6.89
N SER A 154 14.04 2.60 -5.74
CA SER A 154 13.28 2.50 -4.49
C SER A 154 12.76 3.84 -4.00
N ALA A 155 13.57 4.90 -4.04
CA ALA A 155 13.15 6.24 -3.62
C ALA A 155 12.03 6.79 -4.52
N ARG A 156 12.16 6.62 -5.84
CA ARG A 156 11.10 6.98 -6.78
C ARG A 156 9.81 6.20 -6.52
N ALA A 157 9.91 4.89 -6.32
CA ALA A 157 8.75 4.05 -5.99
C ALA A 157 8.08 4.52 -4.70
N TRP A 158 8.85 4.91 -3.67
CA TRP A 158 8.30 5.46 -2.43
C TRP A 158 7.57 6.79 -2.67
N LEU A 159 8.16 7.73 -3.40
CA LEU A 159 7.53 9.02 -3.74
C LEU A 159 6.21 8.83 -4.50
N ASP A 160 6.21 7.96 -5.51
CA ASP A 160 5.05 7.74 -6.37
C ASP A 160 3.92 6.99 -5.60
N SER A 161 4.27 5.91 -4.88
CA SER A 161 3.29 5.07 -4.17
C SER A 161 2.64 5.76 -2.97
N THR A 162 3.40 6.49 -2.15
CA THR A 162 2.86 7.17 -0.97
C THR A 162 1.98 8.35 -1.35
N ARG A 163 2.38 9.12 -2.38
CA ARG A 163 1.53 10.16 -2.96
C ARG A 163 0.25 9.57 -3.53
N ALA A 164 0.33 8.50 -4.31
CA ALA A 164 -0.85 7.85 -4.87
C ALA A 164 -1.79 7.32 -3.77
N ALA A 165 -1.25 6.69 -2.72
CA ALA A 165 -2.04 6.24 -1.58
C ALA A 165 -2.74 7.41 -0.88
N LEU A 166 -2.06 8.54 -0.70
CA LEU A 166 -2.66 9.75 -0.13
C LEU A 166 -3.79 10.32 -1.01
N VAL A 167 -3.60 10.33 -2.34
CA VAL A 167 -4.66 10.72 -3.29
C VAL A 167 -5.87 9.80 -3.16
N THR A 168 -5.66 8.48 -3.14
CA THR A 168 -6.75 7.51 -2.96
C THR A 168 -7.43 7.67 -1.61
N MET A 169 -6.69 7.90 -0.53
CA MET A 169 -7.27 8.18 0.80
C MET A 169 -8.17 9.41 0.76
N CYS A 170 -7.72 10.50 0.14
CA CYS A 170 -8.50 11.73 0.04
C CYS A 170 -9.75 11.60 -0.84
N ALA A 171 -9.69 10.78 -1.89
CA ALA A 171 -10.81 10.54 -2.78
C ALA A 171 -11.83 9.57 -2.18
N GLU A 172 -11.36 8.50 -1.54
CA GLU A 172 -12.21 7.38 -1.12
C GLU A 172 -12.45 7.37 0.39
N VAL A 173 -11.42 7.46 1.22
CA VAL A 173 -11.60 7.29 2.68
C VAL A 173 -12.12 8.58 3.33
N ARG A 174 -11.54 9.74 3.00
CA ARG A 174 -11.88 11.04 3.62
C ARG A 174 -13.38 11.38 3.56
N PRO A 175 -14.12 11.18 2.46
CA PRO A 175 -15.55 11.50 2.40
C PRO A 175 -16.42 10.70 3.37
N ARG A 176 -15.91 9.56 3.87
CA ARG A 176 -16.58 8.67 4.83
C ARG A 176 -16.32 9.06 6.28
N LEU A 177 -15.46 10.06 6.51
CA LEU A 177 -15.09 10.58 7.82
C LEU A 177 -15.74 11.96 8.08
N PRO A 178 -15.91 12.35 9.35
CA PRO A 178 -16.38 13.69 9.72
C PRO A 178 -15.57 14.82 9.06
N ALA A 179 -16.18 15.98 8.85
CA ALA A 179 -15.53 17.09 8.14
C ALA A 179 -14.31 17.65 8.90
N GLU A 180 -14.43 17.71 10.22
CA GLU A 180 -13.40 18.13 11.18
C GLU A 180 -12.35 17.05 11.48
N HIS A 181 -12.41 15.90 10.80
CA HIS A 181 -11.46 14.81 11.01
C HIS A 181 -10.05 15.19 10.53
N ALA A 182 -9.02 14.65 11.18
CA ALA A 182 -7.61 14.87 10.84
C ALA A 182 -7.23 14.47 9.40
N ALA A 183 -8.07 13.67 8.73
CA ALA A 183 -7.93 13.34 7.30
C ALA A 183 -7.96 14.59 6.41
N THR A 184 -8.67 15.64 6.83
CA THR A 184 -8.71 16.93 6.12
C THR A 184 -7.32 17.57 6.03
N ASP A 185 -6.53 17.54 7.11
CA ASP A 185 -5.16 18.07 7.13
C ASP A 185 -4.22 17.25 6.23
N TRP A 186 -4.41 15.93 6.19
CA TRP A 186 -3.68 15.06 5.27
C TRP A 186 -3.98 15.40 3.82
N CYS A 187 -5.24 15.70 3.47
CA CYS A 187 -5.59 16.12 2.12
C CYS A 187 -5.04 17.50 1.75
N ALA A 188 -4.89 18.39 2.73
CA ALA A 188 -4.22 19.68 2.53
C ALA A 188 -2.71 19.53 2.21
N ALA A 189 -2.10 18.36 2.44
CA ALA A 189 -0.72 18.09 2.06
C ALA A 189 -0.54 17.87 0.55
N LEU A 190 -1.57 17.43 -0.19
CA LEU A 190 -1.47 17.17 -1.63
C LEU A 190 -1.01 18.38 -2.46
N PRO A 191 -1.59 19.59 -2.35
CA PRO A 191 -1.10 20.76 -3.07
C PRO A 191 0.34 21.13 -2.66
N ARG A 192 0.71 20.92 -1.39
CA ARG A 192 2.08 21.19 -0.89
C ARG A 192 3.11 20.25 -1.51
N ILE A 193 2.74 18.99 -1.79
CA ILE A 193 3.59 18.04 -2.54
C ILE A 193 3.88 18.57 -3.94
N GLU A 194 2.86 19.09 -4.63
CA GLU A 194 3.07 19.64 -5.98
C GLU A 194 4.00 20.86 -5.93
N THR A 195 3.84 21.76 -4.96
CA THR A 195 4.78 22.88 -4.75
C THR A 195 6.21 22.38 -4.51
N ILE A 196 6.41 21.32 -3.71
CA ILE A 196 7.74 20.72 -3.49
C ILE A 196 8.33 20.19 -4.79
N ARG A 197 7.52 19.53 -5.63
CA ARG A 197 7.96 18.97 -6.92
C ARG A 197 8.29 20.06 -7.92
N GLU A 198 7.50 21.13 -7.97
CA GLU A 198 7.73 22.28 -8.84
C GLU A 198 9.01 23.03 -8.46
N ALA A 199 9.24 23.26 -7.17
CA ALA A 199 10.46 23.90 -6.68
C ALA A 199 11.75 23.10 -6.95
N ALA A 200 11.61 21.80 -7.27
CA ALA A 200 12.72 20.90 -7.53
C ALA A 200 12.98 20.64 -9.04
N ARG A 201 12.15 21.22 -9.92
CA ARG A 201 12.35 21.21 -11.38
C ARG A 201 13.31 22.31 -11.80
#